data_AF-A0AAD7X790-F1
#
_entry.id   AF-A0AAD7X790-F1
#
_cell.length_a   1.000
_cell.length_b   1.000
_cell.length_c   1.000
_cell.angle_alpha   90.00
_cell.angle_beta   90.00
_cell.angle_gamma   90.00
#
_symmetry.space_group_name_H-M   'P 1'
#
loop_
_entity.id
_entity.type
_entity.pdbx_description
1 polymer ?
#
loop_
_entity_poly.entity_id
_entity_poly.type
_entity_poly.pdbx_seq_one_letter_code
_entity_poly.pdbx_strand_id
1 'polypeptide(L)'
;MSIPHTKRVCQIIKLKAEHEAEYRAIHAAVWPGVLAALARHHIADYSIHYHPPLRLLVAHFKYTGADYATDMRGIAADPETQRWWALTDGMQESLVEGATGSGGAVPWWQDLEEVFRFEGGTA
;
A
#
# COMPACT_ATOMS: atom_id res chain seq x y z
N MET A 1 12.27 6.24 -17.13
CA MET A 1 11.14 6.14 -18.09
C MET A 1 9.91 5.66 -17.33
N SER A 2 8.73 6.20 -17.62
CA SER A 2 7.48 5.81 -16.94
C SER A 2 7.11 4.36 -17.33
N ILE A 3 6.72 3.54 -16.35
CA ILE A 3 6.23 2.17 -16.58
C ILE A 3 4.79 2.26 -17.11
N PRO A 4 4.39 1.57 -18.19
CA PRO A 4 2.99 1.54 -18.63
C PRO A 4 2.07 1.02 -17.53
N HIS A 5 0.97 1.73 -17.27
CA HIS A 5 0.06 1.41 -16.16
C HIS A 5 -1.35 1.92 -16.46
N THR A 6 -2.34 1.31 -15.81
CA THR A 6 -3.77 1.64 -15.97
C THR A 6 -4.31 2.47 -14.82
N LYS A 7 -3.64 2.44 -13.65
CA LYS A 7 -4.02 3.22 -12.47
C LYS A 7 -2.80 3.61 -11.65
N ARG A 8 -2.85 4.80 -11.02
CA ARG A 8 -1.96 5.21 -9.93
C ARG A 8 -2.80 5.28 -8.67
N VAL A 9 -2.20 4.87 -7.55
CA VAL A 9 -2.88 4.84 -6.26
C VAL A 9 -1.99 5.55 -5.27
N CYS A 10 -2.58 6.48 -4.54
CA CYS A 10 -1.99 7.13 -3.38
C CYS A 10 -2.90 6.84 -2.19
N GLN A 11 -2.34 6.31 -1.11
CA GLN A 11 -3.09 5.98 0.10
C GLN A 11 -2.33 6.45 1.34
N ILE A 12 -3.09 6.74 2.40
CA ILE A 12 -2.55 7.15 3.68
C ILE A 12 -3.09 6.32 4.84
N ILE A 13 -2.26 6.18 5.87
CA ILE A 13 -2.62 5.58 7.15
C ILE A 13 -1.73 6.18 8.25
N LYS A 14 -2.15 6.12 9.51
CA LYS A 14 -1.27 6.48 10.63
C LYS A 14 -0.43 5.29 11.07
N LEU A 15 0.81 5.58 11.46
CA LEU A 15 1.69 4.66 12.16
C LEU A 15 1.61 4.95 13.67
N LYS A 16 1.49 3.91 14.48
CA LYS A 16 1.60 4.03 15.93
C LYS A 16 3.04 4.36 16.30
N ALA A 17 3.23 5.35 17.19
CA ALA A 17 4.55 5.92 17.46
C ALA A 17 5.53 4.88 18.01
N GLU A 18 5.03 3.98 18.84
CA GLU A 18 5.76 2.87 19.46
C GLU A 18 6.31 1.84 18.45
N HIS A 19 5.76 1.78 17.23
CA HIS A 19 6.15 0.82 16.21
C HIS A 19 7.01 1.42 15.08
N GLU A 20 7.42 2.69 15.16
CA GLU A 20 8.15 3.34 14.05
C GLU A 20 9.42 2.57 13.64
N ALA A 21 10.28 2.25 14.61
CA ALA A 21 11.55 1.58 14.35
C ALA A 21 11.34 0.18 13.78
N GLU A 22 10.38 -0.56 14.34
CA GLU A 22 10.04 -1.92 13.90
C GLU A 22 9.46 -1.90 12.49
N TYR A 23 8.53 -0.99 12.20
CA TYR A 23 7.92 -0.83 10.88
C TYR A 23 8.97 -0.62 9.80
N ARG A 24 9.95 0.25 10.04
CA ARG A 24 11.08 0.49 9.12
C ARG A 24 11.94 -0.76 8.95
N ALA A 25 12.25 -1.46 10.04
CA ALA A 25 13.09 -2.65 10.01
C ALA A 25 12.46 -3.78 9.18
N ILE A 26 11.16 -4.05 9.38
CA ILE A 26 10.47 -5.10 8.62
C ILE A 26 10.30 -4.71 7.14
N HIS A 27 10.06 -3.44 6.83
CA HIS A 27 9.92 -2.98 5.43
C HIS A 27 11.25 -2.88 4.69
N ALA A 28 12.38 -2.82 5.39
CA ALA A 28 13.70 -2.98 4.77
C ALA A 28 13.98 -4.42 4.30
N ALA A 29 13.22 -5.39 4.82
CA ALA A 29 13.37 -6.82 4.54
C ALA A 29 12.00 -7.50 4.32
N VAL A 30 11.17 -6.91 3.45
CA VAL A 30 9.84 -7.46 3.12
C VAL A 30 9.98 -8.91 2.66
N TRP A 31 9.07 -9.77 3.12
CA TRP A 31 9.10 -11.18 2.78
C TRP A 31 8.99 -11.38 1.26
N PRO A 32 9.83 -12.23 0.64
CA PRO A 32 9.79 -12.47 -0.80
C PRO A 32 8.43 -12.94 -1.32
N GLY A 33 7.69 -13.72 -0.51
CA GLY A 33 6.33 -14.17 -0.85
C GLY A 33 5.34 -13.02 -1.02
N VAL A 34 5.42 -12.00 -0.16
CA VAL A 34 4.58 -10.80 -0.24
C VAL A 34 4.92 -10.00 -1.51
N LEU A 35 6.21 -9.81 -1.79
CA LEU A 35 6.64 -9.12 -3.02
C LEU A 35 6.21 -9.88 -4.29
N ALA A 36 6.29 -11.21 -4.27
CA ALA A 36 5.83 -12.05 -5.37
C ALA A 36 4.31 -11.96 -5.56
N ALA A 37 3.53 -11.87 -4.48
CA ALA A 37 2.09 -11.67 -4.55
C ALA A 37 1.73 -10.30 -5.17
N LEU A 38 2.38 -9.22 -4.71
CA LEU A 38 2.21 -7.89 -5.29
C LEU A 38 2.53 -7.87 -6.79
N ALA A 39 3.66 -8.47 -7.19
CA ALA A 39 4.07 -8.53 -8.59
C ALA A 39 3.10 -9.35 -9.46
N ARG A 40 2.64 -10.49 -8.95
CA ARG A 40 1.65 -11.36 -9.62
C ARG A 40 0.32 -10.65 -9.87
N HIS A 41 -0.06 -9.73 -8.98
CA HIS A 41 -1.27 -8.92 -9.07
C HIS A 41 -1.00 -7.50 -9.58
N HIS A 42 0.04 -7.37 -10.40
CA HIS A 42 0.32 -6.20 -11.22
C HIS A 42 0.58 -4.89 -10.45
N ILE A 43 0.95 -4.97 -9.17
CA ILE A 43 1.47 -3.84 -8.40
C ILE A 43 2.93 -3.61 -8.76
N ALA A 44 3.25 -2.39 -9.17
CA ALA A 44 4.59 -1.96 -9.56
C ALA A 44 4.89 -0.56 -9.02
N ASP A 45 6.17 -0.18 -8.98
CA ASP A 45 6.61 1.15 -8.56
C ASP A 45 6.04 1.55 -7.18
N TYR A 46 6.00 0.58 -6.25
CA TYR A 46 5.41 0.75 -4.93
C TYR A 46 6.42 1.32 -3.94
N SER A 47 6.10 2.46 -3.35
CA SER A 47 6.84 3.13 -2.30
C SER A 47 5.94 3.46 -1.12
N ILE A 48 6.52 3.48 0.09
CA ILE A 48 5.86 3.97 1.30
C ILE A 48 6.79 4.99 1.95
N HIS A 49 6.30 6.22 2.11
CA HIS A 49 7.01 7.31 2.76
C HIS A 49 6.44 7.52 4.16
N TYR A 50 7.25 8.05 5.08
CA TYR A 50 6.80 8.37 6.43
C TYR A 50 7.02 9.85 6.74
N HIS A 51 5.99 10.50 7.27
CA HIS A 51 6.03 11.88 7.76
C HIS A 51 5.85 11.88 9.29
N PRO A 52 6.96 11.93 10.07
CA PRO A 52 6.91 11.79 11.53
C PRO A 52 6.01 12.78 12.27
N PRO A 53 5.96 14.09 11.92
CA PRO A 53 5.12 15.06 12.64
C PRO A 53 3.63 14.69 12.71
N LEU A 54 3.10 14.03 11.67
CA LEU A 54 1.72 13.55 11.64
C LEU A 54 1.59 12.04 11.85
N ARG A 55 2.72 11.35 12.06
CA ARG A 55 2.84 9.89 12.03
C ARG A 55 2.19 9.27 10.79
N LEU A 56 2.29 9.94 9.64
CA LEU A 56 1.55 9.55 8.44
C LEU A 56 2.44 8.71 7.54
N LEU A 57 1.96 7.52 7.19
CA LEU A 57 2.49 6.72 6.09
C LEU A 57 1.77 7.11 4.81
N VAL A 58 2.55 7.32 3.74
CA VAL A 58 2.05 7.66 2.41
C VAL A 58 2.51 6.60 1.43
N ALA A 59 1.60 5.70 1.06
CA ALA A 59 1.80 4.66 0.09
C ALA A 59 1.48 5.19 -1.31
N HIS A 60 2.36 4.93 -2.27
CA HIS A 60 2.10 5.22 -3.68
C HIS A 60 2.58 4.06 -4.55
N PHE A 61 1.72 3.58 -5.46
CA PHE A 61 2.05 2.53 -6.42
C PHE A 61 1.32 2.69 -7.75
N LYS A 62 1.85 2.03 -8.77
CA LYS A 62 1.23 1.87 -10.09
C LYS A 62 0.61 0.49 -10.19
N TYR A 63 -0.57 0.42 -10.78
CA TYR A 63 -1.20 -0.83 -11.17
C TYR A 63 -1.13 -1.00 -12.68
N THR A 64 -0.61 -2.15 -13.12
CA THR A 64 -0.28 -2.44 -14.53
C THR A 64 -1.20 -3.46 -15.19
N GLY A 65 -2.19 -3.98 -14.45
CA GLY A 65 -3.14 -4.97 -14.94
C GLY A 65 -4.39 -4.35 -15.58
N ALA A 66 -5.38 -5.20 -15.84
CA ALA A 66 -6.61 -4.83 -16.52
C ALA A 66 -7.86 -4.79 -15.62
N ASP A 67 -7.86 -5.50 -14.47
CA ASP A 67 -8.97 -5.56 -13.52
C ASP A 67 -8.45 -5.39 -12.08
N TYR A 68 -8.38 -4.13 -11.66
CA TYR A 68 -7.88 -3.75 -10.34
C TYR A 68 -8.64 -4.43 -9.20
N ALA A 69 -9.97 -4.54 -9.31
CA ALA A 69 -10.78 -5.08 -8.24
C ALA A 69 -10.52 -6.58 -8.06
N THR A 70 -10.38 -7.33 -9.16
CA THR A 70 -10.03 -8.75 -9.12
C THR A 70 -8.62 -8.96 -8.57
N ASP A 71 -7.65 -8.17 -8.97
CA ASP A 71 -6.27 -8.29 -8.48
C ASP A 71 -6.13 -7.95 -7.00
N MET A 72 -6.82 -6.91 -6.51
CA MET A 72 -6.78 -6.58 -5.08
C MET A 72 -7.43 -7.68 -4.23
N ARG A 73 -8.49 -8.34 -4.72
CA ARG A 73 -9.04 -9.54 -4.07
C ARG A 73 -8.05 -10.70 -4.07
N GLY A 74 -7.27 -10.87 -5.15
CA GLY A 74 -6.22 -11.87 -5.23
C GLY A 74 -5.11 -11.65 -4.18
N ILE A 75 -4.66 -10.41 -4.01
CA ILE A 75 -3.71 -10.03 -2.95
C ILE A 75 -4.31 -10.30 -1.57
N ALA A 76 -5.57 -9.93 -1.34
CA ALA A 76 -6.23 -10.16 -0.06
C ALA A 76 -6.45 -11.63 0.30
N ALA A 77 -6.51 -12.50 -0.72
CA ALA A 77 -6.63 -13.94 -0.55
C ALA A 77 -5.26 -14.66 -0.43
N ASP A 78 -4.14 -13.98 -0.68
CA ASP A 78 -2.81 -14.58 -0.59
C ASP A 78 -2.41 -14.85 0.88
N PRO A 79 -2.07 -16.10 1.24
CA PRO A 79 -1.75 -16.44 2.63
C PRO A 79 -0.52 -15.73 3.19
N GLU A 80 0.51 -15.48 2.39
CA GLU A 80 1.72 -14.77 2.85
C GLU A 80 1.40 -13.29 3.09
N THR A 81 0.58 -12.68 2.22
CA THR A 81 0.08 -11.33 2.43
C THR A 81 -0.77 -11.22 3.69
N GLN A 82 -1.68 -12.16 3.96
CA GLN A 82 -2.49 -12.15 5.19
C GLN A 82 -1.62 -12.26 6.45
N ARG A 83 -0.60 -13.10 6.44
CA ARG A 83 0.37 -13.22 7.55
C ARG A 83 1.16 -11.93 7.75
N TRP A 84 1.56 -11.28 6.65
CA TRP A 84 2.23 -9.99 6.70
C TRP A 84 1.32 -8.91 7.29
N TRP A 85 0.06 -8.86 6.87
CA TRP A 85 -0.93 -7.92 7.41
C TRP A 85 -1.21 -8.13 8.89
N ALA A 86 -1.30 -9.37 9.36
CA ALA A 86 -1.46 -9.66 10.79
C ALA A 86 -0.35 -9.03 11.67
N LEU A 87 0.86 -8.87 11.11
CA LEU A 87 1.96 -8.15 11.75
C LEU A 87 1.80 -6.63 11.60
N THR A 88 1.60 -6.13 10.37
CA THR A 88 1.62 -4.69 10.09
C THR A 88 0.39 -3.94 10.56
N ASP A 89 -0.80 -4.56 10.55
CA ASP A 89 -2.05 -3.95 10.99
C ASP A 89 -1.96 -3.55 12.48
N GLY A 90 -1.27 -4.36 13.28
CA GLY A 90 -1.00 -4.07 14.70
C GLY A 90 -0.19 -2.79 14.91
N MET A 91 0.62 -2.40 13.92
CA MET A 91 1.48 -1.21 13.95
C MET A 91 0.77 0.06 13.46
N GLN A 92 -0.40 -0.08 12.85
CA GLN A 92 -1.08 0.97 12.11
C GLN A 92 -2.39 1.40 12.78
N GLU A 93 -2.87 2.58 12.40
CA GLU A 93 -4.14 3.15 12.83
C GLU A 93 -4.83 3.73 11.59
N SER A 94 -5.97 3.16 11.22
CA SER A 94 -6.73 3.59 10.04
C SER A 94 -7.35 4.98 10.24
N LEU A 95 -7.44 5.73 9.13
CA LEU A 95 -8.20 6.98 9.03
C LEU A 95 -9.62 6.74 8.51
N VAL A 96 -9.93 5.52 8.09
CA VAL A 96 -11.25 5.11 7.60
C VAL A 96 -12.09 4.67 8.79
N GLU A 97 -13.23 5.33 8.98
CA GLU A 97 -14.16 5.01 10.07
C GLU A 97 -14.67 3.56 9.95
N GLY A 98 -14.63 2.82 11.06
CA GLY A 98 -15.09 1.43 11.13
C GLY A 98 -14.10 0.38 10.60
N ALA A 99 -12.90 0.78 10.18
CA ALA A 99 -11.88 -0.16 9.72
C ALA A 99 -11.25 -0.94 10.87
N THR A 100 -11.06 -2.25 10.68
CA THR A 100 -10.57 -3.19 11.71
C THR A 100 -9.28 -3.91 11.33
N GLY A 101 -8.79 -3.74 10.09
CA GLY A 101 -7.56 -4.33 9.56
C GLY A 101 -7.62 -4.48 8.03
N SER A 102 -6.51 -4.86 7.41
CA SER A 102 -6.37 -5.03 5.96
C SER A 102 -7.27 -6.12 5.38
N GLY A 103 -7.64 -7.12 6.18
CA GLY A 103 -8.61 -8.17 5.81
C GLY A 103 -10.07 -7.83 6.13
N GLY A 104 -10.37 -6.59 6.55
CA GLY A 104 -11.71 -6.16 6.93
C GLY A 104 -12.67 -5.93 5.75
N ALA A 105 -13.94 -5.67 6.08
CA ALA A 105 -14.98 -5.37 5.08
C ALA A 105 -14.87 -3.95 4.49
N VAL A 106 -14.22 -3.04 5.22
CA VAL A 106 -13.95 -1.66 4.78
C VAL A 106 -12.44 -1.48 4.59
N PRO A 107 -12.00 -0.57 3.70
CA PRO A 107 -10.59 -0.35 3.42
C PRO A 107 -9.79 0.02 4.67
N TRP A 108 -8.62 -0.59 4.84
CA TRP A 108 -7.72 -0.26 5.94
C TRP A 108 -6.94 1.03 5.70
N TRP A 109 -6.45 1.22 4.47
CA TRP A 109 -5.79 2.45 4.04
C TRP A 109 -6.82 3.39 3.38
N GLN A 110 -6.65 4.71 3.59
CA GLN A 110 -7.50 5.72 2.97
C GLN A 110 -6.94 6.12 1.60
N ASP A 111 -7.71 5.92 0.53
CA ASP A 111 -7.38 6.38 -0.81
C ASP A 111 -7.41 7.92 -0.91
N LEU A 112 -6.48 8.48 -1.67
CA LEU A 112 -6.42 9.91 -2.00
C LEU A 112 -6.68 10.15 -3.49
N GLU A 113 -7.37 11.26 -3.79
CA GLU A 113 -7.63 11.70 -5.16
C GLU A 113 -6.35 12.27 -5.81
N GLU A 114 -6.05 11.81 -7.03
CA GLU A 114 -5.04 12.44 -7.87
C GLU A 114 -5.61 13.70 -8.53
N VAL A 115 -5.27 14.87 -8.00
CA VAL A 115 -5.77 16.17 -8.50
C VAL A 115 -4.88 16.79 -9.59
N PHE A 116 -3.65 16.30 -9.76
CA PHE A 116 -2.71 16.80 -10.76
C PHE A 116 -1.73 15.72 -11.19
N ARG A 117 -1.32 15.79 -12.47
CA ARG A 117 -0.27 14.94 -13.02
C ARG A 117 0.49 15.62 -14.15
N PHE A 118 1.80 15.40 -14.16
CA PHE A 118 2.68 15.73 -15.28
C PHE A 118 3.67 14.59 -15.52
N GLU A 119 3.64 13.98 -16.71
CA GLU A 119 4.51 12.83 -17.05
C GLU A 119 5.92 13.27 -17.52
N GLY A 120 6.19 14.57 -17.61
CA GLY A 120 7.49 15.05 -18.09
C GLY A 120 7.62 14.94 -19.61
N GLY A 121 6.84 15.74 -20.32
CA GLY A 121 6.96 15.95 -21.76
C GLY A 121 6.56 17.37 -22.09
N THR A 122 7.49 18.15 -22.64
CA THR A 122 7.17 19.35 -23.41
C THR A 122 7.25 18.96 -24.87
N ALA A 123 6.39 19.53 -25.71
CA ALA A 123 6.63 19.53 -27.16
C ALA A 123 8.03 20.06 -27.49
#